data_AF-A0A0A9Z700-F1
#
_entry.id   AF-A0A0A9Z700-F1
#
_cell.length_a   1.000
_cell.length_b   1.000
_cell.length_c   1.000
_cell.angle_alpha   90.00
_cell.angle_beta   90.00
_cell.angle_gamma   90.00
#
_symmetry.space_group_name_H-M   'P 1'
#
loop_
_entity.id
_entity.type
_entity.pdbx_description
1 polymer ?
#
loop_
_entity_poly.entity_id
_entity_poly.type
_entity_poly.pdbx_seq_one_letter_code
_entity_poly.pdbx_strand_id
1 'polypeptide(L)'
;MLLRKARRRKLLIPAASNGIVGGFGNSGSSVIGYEGATVIEPIKGFYNCPVATLDFASLYPSIIMAHNLCYSTLVPSREVYRFPADMLLKSPTGDVFVKKEMFAGVLPEVL
;
A
#
# COMPACT_ATOMS: atom_id res chain seq x y z
N MET A 1 -13.50 6.86 9.59
CA MET A 1 -13.87 7.30 8.21
C MET A 1 -14.08 6.13 7.25
N LEU A 2 -13.31 5.04 7.34
CA LEU A 2 -13.42 3.87 6.47
C LEU A 2 -14.81 3.22 6.47
N LEU A 3 -15.39 2.94 7.66
CA LEU A 3 -16.74 2.36 7.78
C LEU A 3 -17.82 3.18 7.06
N ARG A 4 -17.74 4.51 7.12
CA ARG A 4 -18.67 5.42 6.45
C ARG A 4 -18.59 5.29 4.92
N LYS A 5 -17.38 5.13 4.37
CA LYS A 5 -17.15 4.96 2.93
C LYS A 5 -17.49 3.54 2.45
N ALA A 6 -17.13 2.52 3.24
CA ALA A 6 -17.50 1.13 3.00
C ALA A 6 -19.02 0.96 2.93
N ARG A 7 -19.77 1.56 3.87
CA ARG A 7 -21.25 1.53 3.88
C ARG A 7 -21.86 2.10 2.59
N ARG A 8 -21.32 3.20 2.05
CA ARG A 8 -21.80 3.78 0.78
C ARG A 8 -21.60 2.83 -0.40
N ARG A 9 -20.56 2.00 -0.36
CA ARG A 9 -20.22 1.03 -1.42
C ARG A 9 -20.72 -0.39 -1.12
N LYS A 10 -21.57 -0.56 -0.11
CA LYS A 10 -22.12 -1.86 0.32
C LYS A 10 -21.04 -2.91 0.65
N LEU A 11 -19.90 -2.45 1.19
CA LEU A 11 -18.82 -3.32 1.63
C LEU A 11 -18.91 -3.56 3.15
N LEU A 12 -18.62 -4.79 3.55
CA LEU A 12 -18.47 -5.18 4.95
C LEU A 12 -16.99 -5.22 5.31
N ILE A 13 -16.66 -4.78 6.52
CA ILE A 13 -15.30 -4.88 7.06
C ILE A 13 -15.28 -6.12 7.96
N PRO A 14 -14.47 -7.14 7.63
CA PRO A 14 -14.39 -8.34 8.47
C PRO A 14 -13.78 -7.97 9.83
N ALA A 15 -14.30 -8.58 10.89
CA ALA A 15 -13.65 -8.54 12.19
C ALA A 15 -12.47 -9.52 12.17
N ALA A 16 -11.27 -9.00 11.88
CA ALA A 16 -10.06 -9.77 12.06
C ALA A 16 -9.85 -9.97 13.57
N SER A 17 -10.04 -11.18 14.08
CA SER A 17 -9.38 -11.57 15.31
C SER A 17 -7.88 -11.47 15.06
N ASN A 18 -7.12 -10.86 15.98
CA ASN A 18 -5.66 -10.71 15.88
C ASN A 18 -4.94 -12.06 16.02
N GLY A 19 -5.25 -12.98 15.11
CA GLY A 19 -4.85 -14.36 15.08
C GLY A 19 -5.78 -15.08 14.10
N ILE A 20 -5.21 -15.52 12.98
CA ILE A 20 -5.78 -16.53 12.08
C ILE A 20 -6.93 -16.02 11.20
N VAL A 21 -6.67 -15.26 10.12
CA VAL A 21 -7.27 -15.52 8.78
C VAL A 21 -6.40 -14.87 7.70
N GLY A 22 -5.46 -15.63 7.16
CA GLY A 22 -4.61 -15.22 6.04
C GLY A 22 -3.41 -16.15 5.98
N GLY A 23 -3.52 -17.24 5.22
CA GLY A 23 -2.54 -18.32 5.19
C GLY A 23 -1.15 -17.85 4.72
N PHE A 24 -0.28 -17.58 5.69
CA PHE A 24 1.15 -17.84 5.66
C PHE A 24 1.50 -18.42 7.05
N GLY A 25 2.33 -19.45 7.06
CA GLY A 25 2.42 -20.44 8.15
C GLY A 25 2.69 -19.91 9.56
N ASN A 26 2.21 -20.71 10.51
CA ASN A 26 2.45 -20.67 11.94
C ASN A 26 3.96 -20.77 12.24
N SER A 27 4.55 -19.77 12.90
CA SER A 27 5.76 -19.90 13.75
C SER A 27 6.03 -18.60 14.49
N GLY A 28 5.78 -18.59 15.80
CA GLY A 28 6.46 -17.69 16.74
C GLY A 28 6.03 -16.22 16.70
N SER A 29 5.70 -15.71 17.88
CA SER A 29 5.56 -14.28 18.17
C SER A 29 6.91 -13.56 18.06
N SER A 30 7.45 -13.42 16.85
CA SER A 30 8.39 -12.37 16.50
C SER A 30 7.66 -11.43 15.56
N VAL A 31 7.35 -10.22 16.04
CA VAL A 31 6.96 -9.13 15.15
C VAL A 31 8.19 -8.82 14.31
N ILE A 32 8.31 -9.51 13.17
CA ILE A 32 9.33 -9.19 12.18
C ILE A 32 8.96 -7.79 11.69
N GLY A 33 9.82 -6.81 12.00
CA GLY A 33 9.66 -5.46 11.48
C GLY A 33 9.66 -5.48 9.95
N TYR A 34 8.94 -4.55 9.35
CA TYR A 34 9.00 -4.32 7.90
C TYR A 34 10.09 -3.30 7.58
N GLU A 35 10.66 -3.39 6.39
CA GLU A 35 11.64 -2.41 5.90
C GLU A 35 10.97 -1.03 5.74
N GLY A 36 11.64 0.01 6.23
CA GLY A 36 11.16 1.38 6.24
C GLY A 36 11.72 2.23 5.10
N ALA A 37 11.94 3.51 5.37
CA ALA A 37 12.53 4.44 4.40
C ALA A 37 14.04 4.28 4.29
N THR A 38 14.58 4.54 3.11
CA THR A 38 16.03 4.67 2.88
C THR A 38 16.49 6.09 3.24
N VAL A 39 17.62 6.18 3.93
CA VAL A 39 18.31 7.46 4.21
C VAL A 39 19.61 7.46 3.40
N ILE A 40 19.79 8.50 2.58
CA ILE A 40 21.01 8.68 1.79
C ILE A 40 22.15 9.06 2.72
N GLU A 41 23.36 8.53 2.48
CA GLU A 41 24.54 8.90 3.25
C GLU A 41 24.89 10.39 3.05
N PRO A 42 25.04 11.18 4.13
CA PRO A 42 25.31 12.60 4.02
C PRO A 42 26.79 12.85 3.69
N ILE A 43 27.03 13.77 2.74
CA ILE A 43 28.38 14.32 2.53
C ILE A 43 28.61 15.38 3.61
N LYS A 44 29.38 15.01 4.64
CA LYS A 44 29.66 15.88 5.79
C LYS A 44 30.61 17.01 5.39
N GLY A 45 30.31 18.23 5.83
CA GLY A 45 31.16 19.38 5.59
C GLY A 45 30.44 20.70 5.89
N PHE A 46 31.19 21.79 5.82
CA PHE A 46 30.62 23.14 5.84
C PHE A 46 30.41 23.60 4.39
N TYR A 47 29.17 23.93 4.04
CA TYR A 47 28.82 24.41 2.71
C TYR A 47 28.70 25.94 2.73
N ASN A 48 29.57 26.62 1.99
CA ASN A 48 29.57 28.08 1.84
C ASN A 48 28.77 28.57 0.62
N CYS A 49 28.06 27.67 -0.06
CA CYS A 49 27.18 27.94 -1.19
C CYS A 49 25.73 27.53 -0.85
N PRO A 50 24.72 28.13 -1.51
CA PRO A 50 23.33 27.73 -1.31
C PRO A 50 23.09 26.27 -1.71
N VAL A 51 22.36 25.52 -0.88
CA VAL A 51 21.94 24.14 -1.16
C VAL A 51 20.43 24.13 -1.39
N ALA A 52 20.02 23.67 -2.57
CA ALA A 52 18.59 23.53 -2.89
C ALA A 52 18.03 22.25 -2.25
N THR A 53 16.93 22.38 -1.53
CA THR A 53 16.19 21.25 -0.95
C THR A 53 14.94 20.96 -1.79
N LEU A 54 14.78 19.72 -2.22
CA LEU A 54 13.62 19.26 -2.98
C LEU A 54 12.94 18.13 -2.22
N ASP A 55 11.63 18.24 -2.03
CA ASP A 55 10.80 17.26 -1.37
C ASP A 55 9.53 16.93 -2.18
N PHE A 56 8.94 15.78 -1.88
CA PHE A 56 7.62 15.42 -2.41
C PHE A 56 6.56 15.76 -1.37
N ALA A 57 5.68 16.70 -1.70
CA ALA A 57 4.50 16.98 -0.89
C ALA A 57 3.63 15.73 -0.78
N SER A 58 3.34 15.30 0.45
CA SER A 58 2.46 14.17 0.74
C SER A 58 2.86 12.85 0.04
N LEU A 59 4.15 12.47 0.12
CA LEU A 59 4.72 11.30 -0.57
C LEU A 59 3.86 10.02 -0.44
N TYR A 60 3.60 9.53 0.78
CA TYR A 60 2.86 8.27 0.96
C TYR A 60 1.40 8.34 0.52
N PRO A 61 0.61 9.36 0.89
CA PRO A 61 -0.74 9.53 0.32
C PRO A 61 -0.75 9.56 -1.20
N SER A 62 0.20 10.26 -1.82
CA SER A 62 0.32 10.34 -3.29
C SER A 62 0.60 8.97 -3.91
N ILE A 63 1.49 8.17 -3.32
CA ILE A 63 1.77 6.79 -3.77
C ILE A 63 0.50 5.91 -3.65
N ILE A 64 -0.21 5.99 -2.51
CA ILE A 64 -1.42 5.20 -2.26
C ILE A 64 -2.50 5.51 -3.32
N MET A 65 -2.69 6.80 -3.63
CA MET A 65 -3.67 7.24 -4.62
C MET A 65 -3.26 6.87 -6.05
N ALA A 66 -2.00 7.10 -6.42
CA ALA A 66 -1.49 6.87 -7.78
C ALA A 66 -1.53 5.38 -8.16
N HIS A 67 -1.19 4.49 -7.22
CA HIS A 67 -1.17 3.04 -7.45
C HIS A 67 -2.43 2.32 -6.97
N ASN A 68 -3.48 3.05 -6.60
CA ASN A 68 -4.77 2.50 -6.17
C ASN A 68 -4.63 1.49 -5.01
N LEU A 69 -3.73 1.76 -4.06
CA LEU A 69 -3.42 0.83 -2.96
C LEU A 69 -4.57 0.81 -1.95
N CYS A 70 -5.25 -0.31 -1.82
CA CYS A 70 -6.37 -0.48 -0.90
C CYS A 70 -6.58 -1.95 -0.54
N TYR A 71 -7.12 -2.21 0.65
CA TYR A 71 -7.59 -3.54 1.05
C TYR A 71 -8.54 -4.19 0.05
N SER A 72 -9.37 -3.37 -0.63
CA SER A 72 -10.34 -3.85 -1.61
C SER A 72 -9.76 -4.08 -3.01
N THR A 73 -8.51 -3.65 -3.26
CA THR A 73 -7.85 -3.76 -4.57
C THR A 73 -6.68 -4.74 -4.55
N LEU A 74 -6.31 -5.25 -3.37
CA LEU A 74 -5.32 -6.31 -3.21
C LEU A 74 -5.84 -7.64 -3.78
N VAL A 75 -5.06 -8.25 -4.67
CA VAL A 75 -5.37 -9.54 -5.29
C VAL A 75 -4.49 -10.60 -4.65
N PRO A 76 -5.07 -11.64 -4.02
CA PRO A 76 -4.29 -12.79 -3.55
C PRO A 76 -3.55 -13.46 -4.70
N SER A 77 -2.29 -13.88 -4.50
CA SER A 77 -1.48 -14.51 -5.56
C SER A 77 -2.17 -15.68 -6.25
N ARG A 78 -3.00 -16.43 -5.51
CA ARG A 78 -3.80 -17.55 -6.01
C ARG A 78 -5.02 -17.15 -6.87
N GLU A 79 -5.35 -15.87 -6.99
CA GLU A 79 -6.50 -15.37 -7.76
C GLU A 79 -6.08 -14.45 -8.92
N VAL A 80 -4.78 -14.21 -9.10
CA VAL A 80 -4.23 -13.33 -10.14
C VAL A 80 -4.66 -13.76 -11.55
N TYR A 81 -4.76 -15.07 -11.81
CA TYR A 81 -5.18 -15.60 -13.12
C TYR A 81 -6.62 -15.24 -13.51
N ARG A 82 -7.45 -14.79 -12.55
CA ARG A 82 -8.86 -14.42 -12.81
C ARG A 82 -9.00 -13.05 -13.48
N PHE A 83 -7.92 -12.26 -13.48
CA PHE A 83 -7.90 -10.91 -13.98
C PHE A 83 -6.99 -10.81 -15.22
N PRO A 84 -7.35 -9.97 -16.19
CA PRO A 84 -6.50 -9.77 -17.36
C PRO A 84 -5.24 -9.00 -16.95
N ALA A 85 -4.09 -9.36 -17.52
CA ALA A 85 -2.78 -8.86 -17.10
C ALA A 85 -2.61 -7.34 -17.28
N ASP A 86 -3.36 -6.74 -18.20
CA ASP A 86 -3.39 -5.30 -18.47
C ASP A 86 -4.03 -4.48 -17.34
N MET A 87 -4.88 -5.10 -16.51
CA MET A 87 -5.61 -4.45 -15.41
C MET A 87 -4.93 -4.62 -14.05
N LEU A 88 -3.72 -5.20 -14.01
CA LEU A 88 -2.99 -5.48 -12.80
C LEU A 88 -1.75 -4.57 -12.65
N LEU A 89 -1.42 -4.27 -11.41
CA LEU A 89 -0.20 -3.58 -10.99
C LEU A 89 0.54 -4.48 -10.01
N LYS A 90 1.85 -4.61 -10.18
CA LYS A 90 2.71 -5.34 -9.26
C LYS A 90 3.58 -4.35 -8.48
N SER A 91 3.60 -4.47 -7.16
CA SER A 91 4.47 -3.68 -6.31
C SER A 91 5.92 -4.19 -6.38
N PRO A 92 6.92 -3.39 -5.96
CA PRO A 92 8.31 -3.84 -5.83
C PRO A 92 8.48 -5.03 -4.87
N THR A 93 7.62 -5.13 -3.86
CA THR A 93 7.57 -6.25 -2.89
C THR A 93 6.96 -7.52 -3.48
N GLY A 94 6.29 -7.42 -4.64
CA GLY A 94 5.70 -8.54 -5.35
C GLY A 94 4.19 -8.71 -5.19
N ASP A 95 3.55 -7.85 -4.39
CA ASP A 95 2.10 -7.83 -4.20
C ASP A 95 1.37 -7.33 -5.46
N VAL A 96 0.16 -7.82 -5.69
CA VAL A 96 -0.61 -7.51 -6.89
C VAL A 96 -1.87 -6.73 -6.53
N PHE A 97 -2.10 -5.62 -7.22
CA PHE A 97 -3.26 -4.75 -7.05
C PHE A 97 -3.99 -4.57 -8.39
N VAL A 98 -5.32 -4.44 -8.35
CA VAL A 98 -6.10 -4.03 -9.52
C VAL A 98 -6.00 -2.52 -9.75
N LYS A 99 -5.93 -2.13 -11.03
CA LYS A 99 -5.94 -0.72 -11.42
C LYS A 99 -7.30 -0.06 -11.15
N LYS A 100 -7.29 1.28 -11.11
CA LYS A 100 -8.47 2.11 -10.78
C LYS A 100 -9.61 1.93 -11.79
N GLU A 101 -9.29 1.60 -13.04
CA GLU A 101 -10.26 1.38 -14.13
C GLU A 101 -11.16 0.18 -13.84
N MET A 102 -10.64 -0.85 -13.19
CA MET A 102 -11.41 -2.03 -12.82
C MET A 102 -12.15 -1.83 -11.50
N PHE A 103 -11.45 -1.32 -10.49
CA PHE A 103 -12.05 -1.03 -9.19
C PHE A 103 -11.30 0.09 -8.49
N ALA A 104 -11.94 1.25 -8.30
CA ALA A 104 -11.38 2.31 -7.51
C ALA A 104 -11.34 1.90 -6.03
N GLY A 105 -10.18 1.96 -5.35
CA GLY A 105 -10.05 1.62 -3.95
C GLY A 105 -10.87 2.53 -3.02
N VAL A 106 -11.17 2.05 -1.81
CA VAL A 106 -11.86 2.84 -0.78
C VAL A 106 -10.90 3.78 -0.05
N LEU A 107 -9.65 3.34 0.17
CA LEU A 107 -8.63 4.09 0.90
C LEU A 107 -8.17 5.36 0.13
N PRO A 108 -7.93 5.31 -1.19
CA PRO A 108 -7.62 6.50 -1.98
C PRO A 108 -8.69 7.61 -1.94
N GLU A 109 -9.94 7.31 -1.58
CA GLU A 109 -10.99 8.34 -1.44
C GLU A 109 -11.12 8.94 -0.03
N VAL A 110 -10.38 8.39 0.93
CA VAL A 110 -10.38 8.84 2.33
C VAL A 110 -9.21 9.78 2.60
N LEU A 111 -8.13 9.65 1.82
CA LEU A 111 -6.91 10.44 1.89
C LEU A 111 -7.07 11.82 1.25
#